data_AF-A0A2W4JCP0-F1
#
_entry.id   AF-A0A2W4JCP0-F1
#
_cell.length_a   1.000
_cell.length_b   1.000
_cell.length_c   1.000
_cell.angle_alpha   90.00
_cell.angle_beta   90.00
_cell.angle_gamma   90.00
#
_symmetry.space_group_name_H-M   'P 1'
#
loop_
_entity.id
_entity.type
_entity.pdbx_description
1 polymer ?
#
loop_
_entity_poly.entity_id
_entity_poly.type
_entity_poly.pdbx_seq_one_letter_code
_entity_poly.pdbx_strand_id
1 'polypeptide(L)'
;PEGARGVGASGGVVGVIYHPWPTPLAEAVLAGGGRLATGLDMLLHQAFGQVEQFTGKPAPRAEMRAALREATGGVHELPLG
;
A
#
# COMPACT_ATOMS: atom_id res chain seq x y z
N PRO A 1 -28.73 0.66 5.09
CA PRO A 1 -27.34 0.49 5.56
C PRO A 1 -26.86 -0.94 5.28
N GLU A 2 -26.46 -1.18 4.03
CA GLU A 2 -25.87 -2.45 3.57
C GLU A 2 -24.51 -2.10 2.95
N GLY A 3 -23.43 -2.75 3.40
CA GLY A 3 -22.15 -2.60 2.69
C GLY A 3 -20.88 -2.99 3.44
N ALA A 4 -20.87 -3.05 4.77
CA ALA A 4 -19.68 -3.43 5.52
C ALA A 4 -19.90 -4.73 6.29
N ARG A 5 -19.97 -5.87 5.57
CA ARG A 5 -19.60 -7.13 6.21
C ARG A 5 -18.12 -6.98 6.58
N GLY A 6 -17.83 -7.03 7.88
CA GLY A 6 -16.47 -6.88 8.39
C GLY A 6 -15.53 -7.80 7.62
N VAL A 7 -14.46 -7.23 7.08
CA VAL A 7 -13.37 -8.00 6.48
C VAL A 7 -12.93 -8.98 7.56
N GLY A 8 -13.20 -10.27 7.33
CA GLY A 8 -12.92 -11.29 8.33
C GLY A 8 -11.46 -11.23 8.74
N ALA A 9 -11.17 -11.53 10.01
CA ALA A 9 -9.86 -11.39 10.66
C ALA A 9 -8.67 -12.08 9.92
N SER A 10 -8.96 -12.91 8.90
CA SER A 10 -7.99 -13.62 8.06
C SER A 10 -7.70 -12.96 6.70
N GLY A 11 -8.52 -12.02 6.20
CA GLY A 11 -8.34 -11.34 4.91
C GLY A 11 -7.66 -9.97 5.01
N GLY A 12 -6.82 -9.62 4.03
CA GLY A 12 -6.21 -8.27 3.91
C GLY A 12 -6.93 -7.42 2.87
N VAL A 13 -6.95 -6.10 3.06
CA VAL A 13 -7.50 -5.13 2.10
C VAL A 13 -6.38 -4.42 1.37
N VAL A 14 -6.56 -4.16 0.07
CA VAL A 14 -5.71 -3.25 -0.72
C VAL A 14 -6.52 -2.01 -1.08
N GLY A 15 -6.14 -0.86 -0.54
CA GLY A 15 -6.71 0.42 -0.94
C GLY A 15 -6.04 0.92 -2.22
N VAL A 16 -6.79 1.17 -3.28
CA VAL A 16 -6.25 1.67 -4.57
C VAL A 16 -6.37 3.20 -4.74
N ILE A 17 -6.93 3.88 -3.74
CA ILE A 17 -7.06 5.34 -3.73
C ILE A 17 -5.81 5.96 -3.11
N TYR A 18 -5.27 6.98 -3.79
CA TYR A 18 -4.05 7.69 -3.39
C TYR A 18 -4.32 8.97 -2.59
N HIS A 19 -5.45 9.64 -2.82
CA HIS A 19 -5.87 10.85 -2.10
C HIS A 19 -7.38 11.08 -2.28
N PRO A 20 -8.12 11.60 -1.28
CA PRO A 20 -7.68 11.87 0.10
C PRO A 20 -7.47 10.57 0.91
N TRP A 21 -6.64 10.66 1.95
CA TRP A 21 -6.29 9.55 2.82
C TRP A 21 -6.33 9.99 4.30
N PRO A 22 -6.77 9.11 5.23
CA PRO A 22 -7.30 7.77 5.00
C PRO A 22 -8.67 7.75 4.32
N THR A 23 -8.96 6.69 3.57
CA THR A 23 -10.31 6.47 3.05
C THR A 23 -11.23 5.93 4.15
N PRO A 24 -12.56 6.12 4.10
CA PRO A 24 -13.47 5.54 5.10
C PRO A 24 -13.34 4.02 5.24
N LEU A 25 -13.00 3.32 4.15
CA LEU A 25 -12.71 1.88 4.17
C LEU A 25 -11.41 1.58 4.93
N ALA A 26 -10.35 2.36 4.68
CA ALA A 26 -9.08 2.22 5.40
C ALA A 26 -9.26 2.42 6.90
N GLU A 27 -10.03 3.44 7.31
CA GLU A 27 -10.35 3.67 8.73
C GLU A 27 -11.08 2.47 9.35
N ALA A 28 -12.10 1.94 8.68
CA ALA A 28 -12.87 0.80 9.17
C ALA A 28 -12.01 -0.47 9.32
N VAL A 29 -11.11 -0.73 8.37
CA VAL A 29 -10.21 -1.89 8.41
C VAL A 29 -9.22 -1.76 9.56
N LEU A 30 -8.59 -0.59 9.72
CA LEU A 30 -7.63 -0.34 10.80
C LEU A 30 -8.32 -0.39 12.18
N ALA A 31 -9.50 0.21 12.33
CA ALA A 31 -10.28 0.16 13.57
C ALA A 31 -10.71 -1.27 13.95
N GLY A 32 -10.91 -2.14 12.95
CA GLY A 32 -11.22 -3.56 13.14
C GLY A 32 -10.00 -4.46 13.39
N GLY A 33 -8.77 -3.91 13.45
CA GLY A 33 -7.53 -4.69 13.57
C GLY A 33 -7.18 -5.48 12.30
N GLY A 34 -7.77 -5.12 11.15
CA GLY A 34 -7.50 -5.75 9.87
C GLY A 34 -6.16 -5.32 9.27
N ARG A 35 -5.66 -6.10 8.31
CA ARG A 35 -4.45 -5.77 7.55
C ARG A 35 -4.81 -4.94 6.32
N LEU A 36 -4.08 -3.85 6.10
CA LEU A 36 -4.27 -2.94 4.99
C LEU A 36 -2.96 -2.73 4.23
N ALA A 37 -2.99 -2.89 2.92
CA ALA A 37 -1.99 -2.41 1.99
C ALA A 37 -2.51 -1.16 1.29
N THR A 38 -1.66 -0.16 1.12
CA THR A 38 -2.00 1.11 0.48
C THR A 38 -1.78 1.07 -1.03
N GLY A 39 -2.29 2.09 -1.73
CA GLY A 39 -2.03 2.24 -3.16
C GLY A 39 -0.54 2.46 -3.43
N LEU A 40 0.17 3.10 -2.50
CA LEU A 40 1.62 3.28 -2.59
C LEU A 40 2.38 1.96 -2.37
N ASP A 41 1.90 1.04 -1.52
CA ASP A 41 2.49 -0.29 -1.41
C ASP A 41 2.34 -1.05 -2.74
N MET A 42 1.17 -0.99 -3.37
CA MET A 42 0.95 -1.59 -4.68
C MET A 42 1.88 -0.99 -5.75
N LEU A 43 1.95 0.35 -5.81
CA LEU A 43 2.84 1.09 -6.72
C LEU A 43 4.32 0.74 -6.51
N LEU A 44 4.75 0.52 -5.27
CA LEU A 44 6.12 0.12 -4.98
C LEU A 44 6.40 -1.32 -5.45
N HIS A 45 5.48 -2.25 -5.18
CA HIS A 45 5.64 -3.65 -5.56
C HIS A 45 5.60 -3.87 -7.08
N GLN A 46 4.75 -3.13 -7.80
CA GLN A 46 4.77 -3.18 -9.26
C GLN A 46 6.09 -2.61 -9.82
N ALA A 47 6.64 -1.56 -9.20
CA ALA A 47 7.89 -0.95 -9.63
C ALA A 47 9.09 -1.88 -9.46
N PHE A 48 9.13 -2.70 -8.40
CA PHE A 48 10.17 -3.73 -8.24
C PHE A 48 10.21 -4.67 -9.45
N GLY A 49 9.05 -5.20 -9.84
CA GLY A 49 8.96 -6.07 -11.01
C GLY A 49 9.36 -5.37 -12.31
N GLN A 50 9.02 -4.10 -12.47
CA GLN A 50 9.40 -3.32 -13.66
C GLN A 50 10.92 -3.12 -13.75
N VAL A 51 11.59 -2.75 -12.64
CA VAL A 51 13.04 -2.58 -12.61
C VAL A 51 13.74 -3.90 -12.94
N GLU A 52 13.27 -5.00 -12.34
CA GLU A 52 13.81 -6.34 -12.58
C GLU A 52 13.67 -6.75 -14.05
N GLN A 53 12.49 -6.56 -14.64
CA GLN A 53 12.22 -6.89 -16.05
C GLN A 53 13.01 -6.02 -17.04
N PHE A 54 13.14 -4.72 -16.79
CA PHE A 54 13.79 -3.80 -17.72
C PHE A 54 15.31 -3.85 -17.65
N THR A 55 15.87 -4.15 -16.48
CA THR A 55 17.33 -4.10 -16.25
C THR A 55 17.98 -5.47 -16.18
N GLY A 56 17.20 -6.52 -15.95
CA GLY A 56 17.71 -7.87 -15.64
C GLY A 56 18.44 -7.96 -14.29
N LYS A 57 18.34 -6.93 -13.44
CA LYS A 57 19.02 -6.85 -12.13
C LYS A 57 17.98 -6.83 -11.00
N PRO A 58 18.32 -7.30 -9.79
CA PRO A 58 17.44 -7.17 -8.64
C PRO A 58 17.03 -5.72 -8.38
N ALA A 59 15.76 -5.51 -8.02
CA ALA A 59 15.31 -4.17 -7.65
C ALA A 59 16.01 -3.67 -6.37
N PRO A 60 16.54 -2.43 -6.33
CA PRO A 60 17.07 -1.82 -5.12
C PRO A 60 15.91 -1.37 -4.21
N ARG A 61 15.31 -2.34 -3.50
CA ARG A 61 14.01 -2.15 -2.83
C ARG A 61 14.02 -1.07 -1.75
N ALA A 62 15.11 -0.97 -0.99
CA ALA A 62 15.24 0.00 0.09
C ALA A 62 15.32 1.43 -0.45
N GLU A 63 16.10 1.63 -1.50
CA GLU A 63 16.29 2.90 -2.19
C GLU A 63 15.00 3.34 -2.90
N MET A 64 14.32 2.42 -3.58
CA MET A 64 13.03 2.70 -4.21
C MET A 64 11.96 3.07 -3.19
N ARG A 65 11.95 2.42 -2.02
CA ARG A 65 11.05 2.76 -0.90
C ARG A 65 11.35 4.16 -0.36
N ALA A 66 12.63 4.49 -0.17
CA ALA A 66 13.04 5.81 0.29
C ALA A 66 12.65 6.91 -0.72
N ALA A 67 12.91 6.68 -2.00
CA ALA A 67 12.54 7.60 -3.08
C ALA A 67 11.02 7.81 -3.16
N LEU A 68 10.21 6.75 -3.00
CA LEU A 68 8.76 6.87 -2.97
C LEU A 68 8.26 7.69 -1.77
N ARG A 69 8.83 7.48 -0.58
CA ARG A 69 8.50 8.26 0.62
C ARG A 69 8.84 9.74 0.42
N GLU A 70 10.00 10.05 -0.14
CA GLU A 70 10.42 11.43 -0.44
C GLU A 70 9.47 12.09 -1.46
N ALA A 71 9.20 11.42 -2.57
CA ALA A 71 8.35 11.94 -3.65
C ALA A 71 6.90 12.20 -3.23
N THR A 72 6.42 11.53 -2.17
CA THR A 72 5.07 11.68 -1.63
C THR A 72 5.01 12.54 -0.37
N GLY A 73 6.13 13.17 0.02
CA GLY A 73 6.21 14.02 1.22
C GLY A 73 6.09 13.24 2.54
N GLY A 74 6.27 11.92 2.52
CA GLY A 74 6.24 11.06 3.71
C GLY A 74 4.86 10.94 4.37
N VAL A 75 3.80 11.42 3.72
CA VAL A 75 2.47 11.58 4.34
C VAL A 75 1.82 10.23 4.65
N HIS A 76 2.20 9.14 3.98
CA HIS A 76 1.59 7.82 4.17
C HIS A 76 2.62 6.76 4.55
N GLU A 77 2.29 5.97 5.57
CA GLU A 77 3.05 4.78 5.90
C GLU A 77 2.91 3.74 4.78
N LEU A 78 3.99 2.99 4.57
CA LEU A 78 4.03 1.81 3.71
C LEU A 78 4.02 0.58 4.62
N PRO A 79 2.83 0.12 5.07
CA PRO A 79 2.69 -0.97 6.04
C PRO A 79 3.25 -2.31 5.54
N LEU A 80 3.43 -2.49 4.22
CA LEU A 80 4.12 -3.65 3.69
C LEU A 80 5.63 -3.37 3.60
N GLY A 81 6.40 -4.02 4.49
CA GLY A 81 7.87 -4.00 4.55
C GLY A 81 8.54 -4.70 3.38
#